data_AF-A0A6P6G5F8-F1
#
_entry.id   AF-A0A6P6G5F8-F1
#
_cell.length_a   1.000
_cell.length_b   1.000
_cell.length_c   1.000
_cell.angle_alpha   90.00
_cell.angle_beta   90.00
_cell.angle_gamma   90.00
#
_symmetry.space_group_name_H-M   'P 1'
#
loop_
_entity.id
_entity.type
_entity.pdbx_description
1 polymer ?
#
loop_
_entity_poly.entity_id
_entity_poly.type
_entity_poly.pdbx_seq_one_letter_code
_entity_poly.pdbx_strand_id
1 'polypeptide(L)'
;MKKGDWNCPKCEFMNFASNRKCLSCREPRLKRQLNPGEWECPSCDFLNYRRSKVCLKCNCNRPEEEAIYEYEDDQLWRRPH
;
A
#
# COMPACT_ATOMS: atom_id res chain seq x y z
N MET A 1 -7.34 17.03 -10.91
CA MET A 1 -6.60 16.01 -10.15
C MET A 1 -6.88 14.65 -10.77
N LYS A 2 -5.86 13.92 -11.22
CA LYS A 2 -6.03 12.56 -11.76
C LYS A 2 -6.12 11.56 -10.61
N LYS A 3 -6.70 10.38 -10.85
CA LYS A 3 -6.77 9.30 -9.86
C LYS A 3 -5.35 8.98 -9.37
N GLY A 4 -5.10 9.18 -8.08
CA GLY A 4 -3.81 8.92 -7.44
C GLY A 4 -2.92 10.15 -7.21
N ASP A 5 -3.21 11.30 -7.84
CA ASP A 5 -2.61 12.58 -7.45
C ASP A 5 -3.04 12.90 -6.02
N TRP A 6 -2.17 13.60 -5.28
CA TRP A 6 -2.34 13.78 -3.84
C TRP A 6 -1.81 15.14 -3.39
N ASN A 7 -2.53 15.78 -2.48
CA ASN A 7 -2.02 16.97 -1.79
C ASN A 7 -1.18 16.54 -0.60
N CYS A 8 -0.03 17.18 -0.41
CA CYS A 8 0.81 16.91 0.74
C CYS A 8 0.08 17.32 2.03
N PRO A 9 -0.05 16.43 3.03
CA PRO A 9 -0.75 16.77 4.27
C PRO A 9 -0.01 17.81 5.12
N LYS A 10 1.27 18.06 4.85
CA LYS A 10 2.12 18.98 5.61
C LYS A 10 2.18 20.40 5.03
N CYS A 11 2.24 20.52 3.71
CA CYS A 11 2.42 21.82 3.03
C CYS A 11 1.40 22.07 1.92
N GLU A 12 0.39 21.21 1.79
CA GLU A 12 -0.74 21.31 0.85
C GLU A 12 -0.36 21.30 -0.64
N PHE A 13 0.92 21.19 -0.96
CA PHE A 13 1.40 21.13 -2.32
C PHE A 13 0.82 19.92 -3.07
N MET A 14 0.28 20.17 -4.26
CA MET A 14 -0.27 19.12 -5.12
C MET A 14 0.84 18.33 -5.79
N ASN A 15 0.84 17.02 -5.62
CA ASN A 15 1.83 16.10 -6.19
C ASN A 15 1.15 15.14 -7.16
N PHE A 16 1.87 14.80 -8.22
CA PHE A 16 1.44 13.76 -9.16
C PHE A 16 1.49 12.37 -8.53
N ALA A 17 0.65 11.47 -9.01
CA ALA A 17 0.56 10.08 -8.54
C ALA A 17 1.91 9.31 -8.58
N SER A 18 2.84 9.70 -9.45
CA SER A 18 4.19 9.13 -9.54
C SER A 18 5.12 9.55 -8.40
N ASN A 19 4.81 10.64 -7.71
CA ASN A 19 5.67 11.22 -6.69
C ASN A 19 5.46 10.49 -5.36
N ARG A 20 6.53 9.83 -4.90
CA ARG A 20 6.55 9.09 -3.62
C ARG A 20 6.77 9.99 -2.41
N LYS A 21 7.38 11.14 -2.66
CA LYS A 21 7.65 12.18 -1.68
C LYS A 21 7.16 13.49 -2.27
N CYS A 22 6.72 14.39 -1.40
CA CYS A 22 6.31 15.71 -1.81
C CYS A 22 7.48 16.42 -2.51
N LEU A 23 7.24 17.02 -3.67
CA LEU A 23 8.29 17.77 -4.38
C LEU A 23 8.74 19.01 -3.61
N SER A 24 7.85 19.63 -2.84
CA SER A 24 8.12 20.82 -2.05
C SER A 24 8.84 20.50 -0.74
N CYS A 25 8.24 19.66 0.13
CA CYS A 25 8.74 19.45 1.50
C CYS A 25 9.38 18.06 1.74
N ARG A 26 9.45 17.20 0.72
CA ARG A 26 10.02 15.84 0.75
C ARG A 26 9.32 14.83 1.68
N GLU A 27 8.21 15.21 2.30
CA GLU A 27 7.39 14.32 3.13
C GLU A 27 6.89 13.13 2.30
N PRO A 28 6.96 11.88 2.81
CA PRO A 28 6.44 10.72 2.11
C PRO A 28 4.93 10.82 1.87
N ARG A 29 4.50 10.23 0.76
CA ARG A 29 3.09 10.05 0.44
C ARG A 29 2.47 9.06 1.43
N LEU A 30 1.27 9.37 1.93
CA LEU A 30 0.50 8.43 2.74
C LEU A 30 0.11 7.19 1.94
N LYS A 31 -0.06 6.06 2.64
CA LYS A 31 -0.57 4.82 2.02
C LYS A 31 -1.92 5.10 1.37
N ARG A 32 -2.07 4.69 0.11
CA ARG A 32 -3.31 4.87 -0.65
C ARG A 32 -4.36 3.92 -0.09
N GLN A 33 -5.60 4.39 -0.03
CA GLN A 33 -6.74 3.50 0.16
C GLN A 33 -6.87 2.66 -1.12
N LEU A 34 -6.70 1.35 -0.98
CA LEU A 34 -6.79 0.39 -2.07
C LEU A 34 -8.17 -0.26 -2.03
N ASN A 35 -8.77 -0.55 -3.19
CA ASN A 35 -9.94 -1.40 -3.19
C ASN A 35 -9.54 -2.83 -2.80
N PRO A 36 -10.44 -3.63 -2.21
CA PRO A 36 -10.14 -4.98 -1.81
C PRO A 36 -9.43 -5.78 -2.91
N GLY A 37 -8.24 -6.30 -2.60
CA GLY A 37 -7.40 -7.09 -3.50
C GLY A 37 -6.59 -6.31 -4.54
N GLU A 38 -6.81 -5.01 -4.75
CA GLU A 38 -5.80 -4.16 -5.41
C GLU A 38 -4.54 -4.11 -4.53
N TRP A 39 -3.37 -4.00 -5.15
CA TRP A 39 -2.11 -3.99 -4.41
C TRP A 39 -1.14 -2.96 -5.02
N GLU A 40 -0.35 -2.33 -4.17
CA GLU A 40 0.72 -1.42 -4.56
C GLU A 40 2.03 -2.20 -4.61
N CYS A 41 2.79 -2.13 -5.72
CA CYS A 41 4.06 -2.87 -5.78
C CYS A 41 5.06 -2.27 -4.77
N PRO A 42 5.65 -3.08 -3.88
CA PRO A 42 6.56 -2.58 -2.84
C PRO A 42 7.87 -2.02 -3.42
N SER A 43 8.24 -2.40 -4.64
CA SER A 43 9.47 -1.93 -5.28
C SER A 43 9.31 -0.58 -6.00
N CYS A 44 8.14 -0.31 -6.60
CA CYS A 44 7.95 0.83 -7.49
C CYS A 44 6.66 1.65 -7.27
N ASP A 45 5.84 1.27 -6.28
CA ASP A 45 4.63 1.96 -5.86
C ASP A 45 3.58 2.09 -6.99
N PHE A 46 3.65 1.20 -7.96
CA PHE A 46 2.65 1.12 -9.02
C PHE A 46 1.40 0.40 -8.49
N LEU A 47 0.24 0.99 -8.74
CA LEU A 47 -1.05 0.39 -8.40
C LEU A 47 -1.36 -0.73 -9.39
N ASN A 48 -1.44 -1.95 -8.88
CA ASN A 48 -1.81 -3.13 -9.64
C ASN A 48 -3.24 -3.58 -9.31
N TYR A 49 -3.91 -4.11 -10.32
CA TYR A 49 -5.26 -4.68 -10.17
C TYR A 49 -5.21 -6.02 -9.45
N ARG A 50 -6.34 -6.42 -8.86
CA ARG A 50 -6.49 -7.68 -8.13
C ARG A 50 -5.99 -8.92 -8.88
N ARG A 51 -6.23 -8.98 -10.19
CA ARG A 51 -5.83 -10.10 -11.07
C ARG A 51 -4.33 -10.16 -11.37
N SER A 52 -3.60 -9.07 -11.14
CA SER A 52 -2.18 -9.00 -11.45
C SER A 52 -1.40 -9.75 -10.38
N LYS A 53 -0.74 -10.86 -10.76
CA LYS A 53 0.21 -11.59 -9.89
C LYS A 53 1.60 -10.96 -9.88
N VAL A 54 1.88 -10.14 -10.88
CA VAL A 54 3.17 -9.48 -11.13
C VAL A 54 2.89 -8.02 -11.44
N CYS A 55 3.79 -7.13 -11.03
CA CYS A 55 3.63 -5.70 -11.22
C CYS A 55 3.76 -5.35 -12.71
N LEU A 56 2.76 -4.65 -13.24
CA LEU A 56 2.72 -4.25 -14.66
C LEU A 56 3.81 -3.26 -15.07
N LYS A 57 4.51 -2.65 -14.11
CA LYS A 57 5.53 -1.62 -14.36
C LYS A 57 6.96 -2.16 -14.24
N CYS A 58 7.25 -2.95 -13.22
CA CYS A 58 8.62 -3.40 -12.92
C CYS A 58 8.79 -4.92 -12.83
N ASN A 59 7.72 -5.69 -13.10
CA ASN A 59 7.70 -7.14 -13.02
C ASN A 59 8.03 -7.74 -11.63
N CYS A 60 7.91 -6.96 -10.54
CA CYS A 60 7.98 -7.48 -9.17
C CYS A 60 6.81 -8.46 -8.91
N ASN A 61 7.02 -9.57 -8.20
CA ASN A 61 5.90 -10.42 -7.76
C ASN A 61 5.01 -9.67 -6.77
N ARG A 62 3.70 -9.98 -6.79
CA ARG A 62 2.77 -9.52 -5.75
C ARG A 62 3.29 -10.02 -4.40
N PRO A 63 3.44 -9.14 -3.38
CA PRO A 63 3.75 -9.61 -2.05
C PRO A 63 2.63 -10.56 -1.61
N GLU A 64 2.99 -11.74 -1.14
CA GLU A 64 2.03 -12.63 -0.48
C GLU A 64 1.44 -11.84 0.69
N GLU A 65 0.11 -11.78 0.77
CA GLU A 65 -0.55 -11.21 1.95
C GLU A 65 -0.10 -12.07 3.12
N GLU A 66 0.88 -11.58 3.89
CA GLU A 66 1.23 -12.15 5.18
C GLU A 66 -0.05 -12.15 6.01
N ALA A 67 -0.69 -13.31 6.04
CA ALA A 67 -1.80 -13.67 6.90
C ALA A 67 -1.26 -13.73 8.34
N ILE A 68 -0.93 -12.56 8.87
CA ILE A 68 -0.61 -12.35 10.28
C ILE A 68 -1.77 -11.50 10.83
N TYR A 69 -2.95 -12.12 10.85
CA TYR A 69 -4.01 -11.75 11.79
C TYR A 69 -4.52 -13.05 12.39
N GLU A 70 -4.35 -13.15 13.72
CA GLU A 70 -5.13 -14.01 14.62
C GLU A 70 -4.92 -15.53 14.52
N TYR A 71 -3.71 -16.02 14.80
CA TYR A 71 -3.51 -17.38 15.35
C TYR A 71 -2.94 -17.39 16.78
N GLU A 72 -2.74 -16.21 17.39
CA GLU A 72 -2.26 -16.08 18.77
C GLU A 72 -3.37 -15.75 19.78
N ASP A 73 -4.55 -15.27 19.36
CA ASP A 73 -5.68 -15.00 20.27
C ASP A 73 -6.47 -16.26 20.65
N ASP A 74 -6.60 -17.22 19.72
CA ASP A 74 -7.31 -18.49 19.93
C ASP A 74 -6.61 -19.48 20.88
N GLN A 75 -5.35 -19.25 21.25
CA GLN A 75 -4.60 -20.13 22.16
C GLN A 75 -4.77 -19.78 23.65
N LEU A 76 -5.34 -18.62 23.98
CA LEU A 76 -5.49 -18.17 25.38
C LEU A 76 -6.70 -18.79 26.11
N TRP A 77 -7.72 -19.26 25.39
CA TRP A 77 -8.91 -19.90 26.00
C TRP A 77 -8.78 -21.41 26.23
N ARG A 78 -7.72 -22.06 25.73
CA ARG A 78 -7.52 -23.52 25.82
C ARG A 78 -6.50 -23.94 26.87
N ARG A 79 -6.39 -23.22 27.99
CA ARG A 79 -5.67 -23.74 29.17
C ARG A 79 -6.63 -24.64 29.96
N PRO A 80 -6.47 -25.98 29.97
CA PRO A 80 -7.22 -26.81 30.89
C PRO A 80 -6.66 -26.58 32.31
N HIS A 81 -7.55 -26.42 33.27
CA HIS A 81 -7.23 -26.49 34.70
C HIS A 81 -7.05 -27.96 35.12
#